data_AF-A0A3S3R9I7-F1
#
_entry.id   AF-A0A3S3R9I7-F1
#
_cell.length_a   1.000
_cell.length_b   1.000
_cell.length_c   1.000
_cell.angle_alpha   90.00
_cell.angle_beta   90.00
_cell.angle_gamma   90.00
#
_symmetry.space_group_name_H-M   'P 1'
#
loop_
_entity.id
_entity.type
_entity.pdbx_description
1 polymer ?
#
loop_
_entity_poly.entity_id
_entity_poly.type
_entity_poly.pdbx_seq_one_letter_code
_entity_poly.pdbx_strand_id
1 'polypeptide(L)'
;MSSAAEFLDIVGSAFGEYDLSGGQVTIDSTGDRTIGPFAFCVTFLGRQTFTLRIYAPSPEAAADTVAAMVGRANQSMPGWAAFDGACPSGV
;
A
#
# COMPACT_ATOMS: atom_id res chain seq x y z
N MET A 1 -13.95 12.15 -9.69
CA MET A 1 -12.53 12.53 -9.59
C MET A 1 -11.93 11.55 -8.60
N SER A 2 -11.25 10.50 -9.07
CA SER A 2 -10.72 9.46 -8.19
C SER A 2 -9.54 10.01 -7.41
N SER A 3 -9.68 10.08 -6.09
CA SER A 3 -8.73 10.68 -5.14
C SER A 3 -8.08 9.61 -4.27
N ALA A 4 -6.98 9.94 -3.59
CA ALA A 4 -6.36 9.02 -2.61
C ALA A 4 -7.36 8.49 -1.57
N ALA A 5 -8.37 9.28 -1.18
CA ALA A 5 -9.44 8.84 -0.29
C ALA A 5 -10.34 7.75 -0.91
N GLU A 6 -10.61 7.83 -2.21
CA GLU A 6 -11.39 6.82 -2.95
C GLU A 6 -10.61 5.52 -3.10
N PHE A 7 -9.28 5.61 -3.34
CA PHE A 7 -8.43 4.42 -3.30
C PHE A 7 -8.47 3.76 -1.92
N LEU A 8 -8.28 4.53 -0.84
CA LEU A 8 -8.31 4.02 0.53
C LEU A 8 -9.68 3.46 0.93
N ASP A 9 -10.78 3.95 0.36
CA ASP A 9 -12.12 3.39 0.57
C ASP A 9 -12.27 2.02 -0.14
N ILE A 10 -11.83 1.92 -1.40
CA ILE A 10 -11.88 0.66 -2.17
C ILE A 10 -11.01 -0.43 -1.56
N VAL A 11 -9.82 -0.07 -1.08
CA VAL A 11 -8.87 -1.02 -0.47
C VAL A 11 -8.93 -1.01 1.06
N GLY A 12 -9.87 -0.27 1.66
CA GLY A 12 -10.03 -0.07 3.10
C GLY A 12 -10.10 -1.36 3.90
N SER A 13 -10.83 -2.35 3.37
CA SER A 13 -10.92 -3.68 3.99
C SER A 13 -9.61 -4.47 3.96
N ALA A 14 -8.67 -4.13 3.06
CA ALA A 14 -7.35 -4.74 3.02
C ALA A 14 -6.39 -4.10 4.06
N PHE A 15 -6.74 -2.97 4.68
CA PHE A 15 -5.92 -2.35 5.73
C PHE A 15 -6.18 -2.90 7.14
N GLY A 16 -7.09 -3.88 7.29
CA GLY A 16 -7.69 -4.29 8.57
C GLY A 16 -6.73 -4.70 9.70
N GLU A 17 -5.44 -4.96 9.43
CA GLU A 17 -4.47 -5.39 10.46
C GLU A 17 -3.04 -4.83 10.27
N TYR A 18 -2.85 -3.76 9.49
CA TYR A 18 -1.49 -3.23 9.27
C TYR A 18 -1.25 -2.00 10.14
N ASP A 19 -0.51 -2.19 11.24
CA ASP A 19 -0.02 -1.09 12.07
C ASP A 19 0.91 -0.20 11.25
N LEU A 20 0.62 1.11 11.17
CA LEU A 20 1.40 2.10 10.43
C LEU A 20 2.41 2.84 11.34
N SER A 21 2.51 2.45 12.60
CA SER A 21 3.45 3.03 13.56
C SER A 21 4.89 2.64 13.19
N GLY A 22 5.85 3.53 13.44
CA GLY A 22 7.17 3.52 12.82
C GLY A 22 8.03 2.28 13.11
N GLY A 23 8.54 1.70 12.01
CA GLY A 23 9.69 0.80 11.91
C GLY A 23 9.98 -0.14 13.07
N GLN A 24 9.38 -1.33 13.06
CA GLN A 24 9.76 -2.44 13.94
C GLN A 24 9.42 -3.79 13.29
N VAL A 25 10.10 -4.87 13.72
CA VAL A 25 9.61 -6.23 13.46
C VAL A 25 8.43 -6.44 14.39
N THR A 26 7.24 -6.61 13.84
CA THR A 26 6.00 -6.80 14.61
C THR A 26 5.55 -8.23 14.42
N ILE A 27 5.30 -8.93 15.53
CA ILE A 27 4.64 -10.24 15.50
C ILE A 27 3.16 -9.94 15.60
N ASP A 28 2.39 -10.30 14.58
CA ASP A 28 0.95 -10.12 14.61
C ASP A 28 0.28 -11.09 15.62
N SER A 29 -1.03 -10.96 15.76
CA SER A 29 -1.78 -11.79 16.71
C SER A 29 -1.84 -13.28 16.33
N THR A 30 -1.45 -13.64 15.10
CA THR A 30 -1.37 -15.03 14.62
C THR A 30 0.02 -15.65 14.81
N GLY A 31 0.99 -14.86 15.29
CA GLY A 31 2.37 -15.31 15.52
C GLY A 31 3.26 -15.17 14.28
N ASP A 32 2.75 -14.57 13.21
CA ASP A 32 3.49 -14.35 12.00
C ASP A 32 4.35 -13.08 12.13
N ARG A 33 5.60 -13.23 11.70
CA ARG A 33 6.58 -12.16 11.79
C ARG A 33 6.42 -11.26 10.57
N THR A 34 6.04 -10.00 10.79
CA THR A 34 6.10 -8.97 9.77
C THR A 34 7.35 -8.11 9.94
N ILE A 35 7.90 -7.68 8.82
CA ILE A 35 9.07 -6.79 8.71
C ILE A 35 8.57 -5.55 7.98
N GLY A 36 9.04 -4.35 8.35
CA GLY A 36 8.61 -3.15 7.65
C GLY A 36 8.74 -1.86 8.45
N PRO A 37 8.16 -0.77 7.92
CA PRO A 37 7.30 -0.76 6.73
C PRO A 37 8.09 -0.71 5.41
N PHE A 38 7.67 -1.52 4.42
CA PHE A 38 8.08 -1.38 3.03
C PHE A 38 7.30 -0.24 2.38
N ALA A 39 8.02 0.70 1.75
CA ALA A 39 7.40 1.87 1.15
C ALA A 39 7.10 1.64 -0.34
N PHE A 40 5.88 1.94 -0.76
CA PHE A 40 5.45 1.90 -2.16
C PHE A 40 4.88 3.25 -2.57
N CYS A 41 5.20 3.69 -3.78
CA CYS A 41 4.68 4.90 -4.36
C CYS A 41 3.51 4.53 -5.24
N VAL A 42 2.32 4.95 -4.84
CA VAL A 42 1.11 4.75 -5.63
C VAL A 42 0.79 6.04 -6.36
N THR A 43 0.61 5.93 -7.68
CA THR A 43 0.18 7.03 -8.54
C THR A 43 -1.19 6.73 -9.11
N PHE A 44 -1.99 7.78 -9.26
CA PHE A 44 -3.19 7.77 -10.08
C PHE A 44 -2.91 8.55 -11.35
N LEU A 45 -3.01 7.94 -12.54
CA LEU A 45 -2.81 8.51 -13.89
C LEU A 45 -2.33 9.98 -13.89
N GLY A 46 -1.10 10.21 -13.41
CA GLY A 46 -0.41 11.51 -13.40
C GLY A 46 -1.04 12.65 -12.58
N ARG A 47 -1.98 12.40 -11.67
CA ARG A 47 -2.73 13.44 -10.94
C ARG A 47 -2.43 13.54 -9.46
N GLN A 48 -2.17 12.41 -8.80
CA GLN A 48 -1.86 12.36 -7.36
C GLN A 48 -0.92 11.20 -7.08
N THR A 49 0.04 11.42 -6.19
CA THR A 49 0.96 10.41 -5.68
C THR A 49 0.90 10.37 -4.16
N PHE A 50 1.00 9.18 -3.59
CA PHE A 50 1.09 9.00 -2.14
C PHE A 50 1.91 7.76 -1.81
N THR A 51 2.51 7.78 -0.63
CA THR A 51 3.34 6.68 -0.15
C THR A 51 2.49 5.74 0.72
N LEU A 52 2.39 4.48 0.30
CA LEU A 52 1.91 3.39 1.14
C LEU A 52 3.06 2.77 1.91
N ARG A 53 2.78 2.36 3.14
CA ARG A 53 3.71 1.68 4.03
C ARG A 53 3.09 0.35 4.44
N ILE A 54 3.71 -0.75 4.03
CA ILE A 54 3.17 -2.10 4.20
C ILE A 54 4.12 -2.88 5.10
N TYR A 55 3.59 -3.53 6.12
CA TYR A 55 4.31 -4.54 6.90
C TYR A 55 4.01 -5.91 6.30
N ALA A 56 5.05 -6.70 6.03
CA ALA A 56 4.92 -8.00 5.41
C ALA A 56 6.06 -8.94 5.85
N PRO A 57 5.91 -10.26 5.75
CA PRO A 57 6.98 -11.19 6.10
C PRO A 57 8.23 -11.05 5.21
N SER A 58 8.08 -10.47 4.01
CA SER A 58 9.18 -10.15 3.10
C SER A 58 8.83 -8.98 2.17
N PRO A 59 9.81 -8.36 1.49
CA PRO A 59 9.56 -7.36 0.46
C PRO A 59 8.66 -7.87 -0.68
N GLU A 60 8.83 -9.14 -1.08
CA GLU A 60 8.03 -9.78 -2.13
C GLU A 60 6.57 -9.91 -1.71
N ALA A 61 6.31 -10.35 -0.48
CA ALA A 61 4.95 -10.42 0.06
C ALA A 61 4.30 -9.03 0.16
N ALA A 62 5.09 -7.98 0.46
CA ALA A 62 4.61 -6.60 0.42
C ALA A 62 4.24 -6.17 -1.01
N ALA A 63 5.08 -6.49 -1.99
CA ALA A 63 4.84 -6.18 -3.39
C ALA A 63 3.59 -6.89 -3.93
N ASP A 64 3.41 -8.17 -3.62
CA ASP A 64 2.21 -8.95 -3.98
C ASP A 64 0.94 -8.34 -3.37
N THR A 65 1.01 -7.91 -2.11
CA THR A 65 -0.10 -7.24 -1.42
C THR A 65 -0.48 -5.95 -2.12
N VAL A 66 0.49 -5.10 -2.44
CA VAL A 66 0.24 -3.82 -3.15
C VAL A 66 -0.27 -4.05 -4.57
N ALA A 67 0.28 -5.04 -5.29
CA ALA A 67 -0.21 -5.40 -6.62
C ALA A 67 -1.67 -5.86 -6.59
N ALA A 68 -2.05 -6.67 -5.58
CA ALA A 68 -3.44 -7.09 -5.38
C ALA A 68 -4.36 -5.91 -5.05
N MET A 69 -3.91 -4.97 -4.21
CA MET A 69 -4.65 -3.74 -3.88
C MET A 69 -4.91 -2.89 -5.13
N VAL A 70 -3.86 -2.62 -5.92
CA VAL A 70 -3.97 -1.87 -7.18
C VAL A 70 -4.86 -2.61 -8.18
N GLY A 71 -4.73 -3.93 -8.26
CA GLY A 71 -5.59 -4.78 -9.10
C GLY A 71 -7.08 -4.63 -8.75
N ARG A 72 -7.43 -4.67 -7.46
CA ARG A 72 -8.81 -4.46 -6.98
C ARG A 72 -9.31 -3.04 -7.26
N ALA A 73 -8.48 -2.02 -7.01
CA ALA A 73 -8.81 -0.64 -7.31
C ALA A 73 -9.10 -0.45 -8.81
N ASN A 74 -8.25 -1.03 -9.68
CA ASN A 74 -8.39 -0.95 -11.13
C ASN A 74 -9.56 -1.76 -11.70
N GLN A 75 -10.05 -2.81 -11.00
CA GLN A 75 -11.29 -3.50 -11.38
C GLN A 75 -12.51 -2.60 -11.26
N SER A 76 -12.50 -1.66 -10.31
CA SER A 76 -13.61 -0.72 -10.09
C SER A 76 -13.48 0.52 -10.97
N MET A 77 -12.26 1.04 -11.16
CA MET A 77 -11.93 2.12 -12.09
C MET A 77 -10.44 2.04 -12.50
N PRO A 78 -10.08 1.75 -13.77
CA PRO A 78 -8.68 1.67 -14.17
C PRO A 78 -8.01 3.05 -14.09
N GLY A 79 -6.92 3.14 -13.33
CA GLY A 79 -6.13 4.37 -13.25
C GLY A 79 -5.02 4.41 -12.19
N TRP A 80 -4.91 3.38 -11.35
CA TRP A 80 -3.91 3.28 -10.29
C TRP A 80 -2.72 2.43 -10.73
N ALA A 81 -1.52 2.83 -10.34
CA ALA A 81 -0.29 2.05 -10.49
C ALA A 81 0.57 2.22 -9.24
N ALA A 82 1.34 1.18 -8.90
CA ALA A 82 2.28 1.21 -7.78
C ALA A 82 3.69 0.89 -8.27
N PHE A 83 4.68 1.50 -7.60
CA PHE A 83 6.09 1.28 -7.82
C PHE A 83 6.78 1.11 -6.47
N ASP A 84 7.89 0.38 -6.48
CA ASP A 84 8.72 0.22 -5.29
C ASP A 84 9.38 1.55 -4.90
N GLY A 85 9.48 1.82 -3.60
CA GLY A 85 10.02 3.04 -3.02
C GLY A 85 8.97 4.08 -2.60
N ALA A 86 9.39 5.08 -1.82
CA ALA A 86 8.51 6.18 -1.43
C ALA A 86 8.37 7.21 -2.55
N CYS A 87 7.22 7.89 -2.63
CA CYS A 87 7.08 9.01 -3.56
C CYS A 87 8.05 10.13 -3.17
N PRO A 88 8.78 10.74 -4.12
CA PRO A 88 9.60 11.90 -3.83
C PRO A 88 8.70 12.99 -3.25
N SER A 89 9.09 13.53 -2.10
CA SER A 89 8.40 14.63 -1.45
C SER A 89 8.52 15.87 -2.35
N GLY A 90 7.48 16.13 -3.17
CA GLY A 90 7.35 17.36 -3.96
C GLY A 90 7.16 17.11 -5.46
N VAL A 91 5.90 17.21 -5.89
CA VAL A 91 5.50 18.07 -7.02
C VAL A 91 4.33 18.92 -6.56
#